data_AF-A0A976GRS7-F1
#
_entry.id   AF-A0A976GRS7-F1
#
_cell.length_a   1.000
_cell.length_b   1.000
_cell.length_c   1.000
_cell.angle_alpha   90.00
_cell.angle_beta   90.00
_cell.angle_gamma   90.00
#
_symmetry.space_group_name_H-M   'P 1'
#
loop_
_entity.id
_entity.type
_entity.pdbx_description
1 polymer ?
#
loop_
_entity_poly.entity_id
_entity_poly.type
_entity_poly.pdbx_seq_one_letter_code
_entity_poly.pdbx_strand_id
1 'polypeptide(L)'
;MKVQWKQKSENMSDEDFKQQITFIKEAVIQYKPLYVVGNAVNMAYGITPELQEWHNNFLFPAFRDEKVEKLAIVVSEDIFTQVSIEQLIEDEKDAFFLTQYFGRESAALDWLLG
;
A
#
# COMPACT_ATOMS: atom_id res chain seq x y z
N MET A 1 -1.27 -7.44 -9.05
CA MET A 1 0.13 -7.27 -8.60
C MET A 1 0.20 -7.47 -7.08
N LYS A 2 1.26 -8.10 -6.56
CA LYS A 2 1.47 -8.31 -5.12
C LYS A 2 2.71 -7.56 -4.64
N VAL A 3 2.56 -6.80 -3.56
CA VAL A 3 3.63 -6.15 -2.80
C VAL A 3 3.67 -6.80 -1.42
N GLN A 4 4.86 -7.14 -0.93
CA GLN A 4 5.01 -7.80 0.37
C GLN A 4 6.12 -7.15 1.21
N TRP A 5 5.72 -6.54 2.31
CA TRP A 5 6.62 -6.02 3.34
C TRP A 5 7.13 -7.16 4.23
N LYS A 6 8.36 -7.01 4.71
CA LYS A 6 9.06 -8.02 5.53
C LYS A 6 9.44 -7.43 6.88
N GLN A 7 9.59 -8.30 7.88
CA GLN A 7 9.94 -7.94 9.27
C GLN A 7 11.22 -7.10 9.37
N LYS A 8 12.17 -7.31 8.46
CA LYS A 8 13.41 -6.53 8.37
C LYS A 8 13.19 -5.02 8.12
N SER A 9 11.97 -4.61 7.78
CA SER A 9 11.59 -3.20 7.60
C SER A 9 11.79 -2.32 8.83
N GLU A 10 11.86 -2.89 10.04
CA GLU A 10 12.19 -2.15 11.28
C GLU A 10 13.49 -1.32 11.17
N ASN A 11 14.45 -1.77 10.35
CA ASN A 11 15.75 -1.12 10.20
C ASN A 11 15.85 -0.25 8.93
N MET A 12 14.74 -0.02 8.22
CA MET A 12 14.74 0.82 7.02
C MET A 12 14.94 2.28 7.39
N SER A 13 15.69 3.00 6.55
CA SER A 13 15.64 4.47 6.56
C SER A 13 14.47 4.99 5.70
N ASP A 14 14.21 6.28 5.83
CA ASP A 14 13.25 6.99 4.98
C ASP A 14 13.63 6.88 3.49
N GLU A 15 14.92 6.86 3.15
CA GLU A 15 15.40 6.62 1.80
C GLU A 15 15.10 5.20 1.33
N ASP A 16 15.28 4.19 2.17
CA ASP A 16 14.92 2.81 1.83
C ASP A 16 13.42 2.71 1.54
N PHE A 17 12.59 3.35 2.36
CA PHE A 17 11.14 3.42 2.14
C PHE A 17 10.81 4.08 0.80
N LYS A 18 11.37 5.28 0.54
CA LYS A 18 11.16 6.01 -0.73
C LYS A 18 11.61 5.20 -1.95
N GLN A 19 12.71 4.46 -1.84
CA GLN A 19 13.17 3.55 -2.90
C GLN A 19 12.17 2.41 -3.15
N GLN A 20 11.65 1.77 -2.08
CA GLN A 20 10.64 0.72 -2.24
C GLN A 20 9.37 1.25 -2.93
N ILE A 21 8.89 2.43 -2.53
CA ILE A 21 7.71 3.06 -3.15
C ILE A 21 7.99 3.39 -4.63
N THR A 22 9.22 3.81 -4.95
CA THR A 22 9.64 4.05 -6.35
C THR A 22 9.56 2.77 -7.19
N PHE A 23 10.06 1.64 -6.70
CA PHE A 23 9.95 0.36 -7.40
C PHE A 23 8.49 -0.08 -7.59
N ILE A 24 7.63 0.16 -6.59
CA ILE A 24 6.19 -0.16 -6.70
C ILE A 24 5.55 0.71 -7.80
N LYS A 25 5.85 2.01 -7.82
CA LYS A 25 5.35 2.92 -8.86
C LYS A 25 5.78 2.50 -10.26
N GLU A 26 7.06 2.18 -10.45
CA GLU A 26 7.59 1.72 -11.74
C GLU A 26 6.89 0.43 -12.19
N ALA A 27 6.67 -0.52 -11.28
CA ALA A 27 5.94 -1.74 -11.59
C ALA A 27 4.48 -1.47 -11.96
N VAL A 28 3.81 -0.50 -11.33
CA VAL A 28 2.43 -0.11 -11.71
C VAL A 28 2.40 0.45 -13.13
N ILE A 29 3.32 1.34 -13.48
CA ILE A 29 3.43 1.92 -14.82
C ILE A 29 3.76 0.84 -15.87
N GLN A 30 4.67 -0.07 -15.53
CA GLN A 30 5.12 -1.11 -16.45
C GLN A 30 4.04 -2.17 -16.71
N TYR A 31 3.40 -2.68 -15.65
CA TYR A 31 2.51 -3.83 -15.72
C TYR A 31 1.02 -3.46 -15.76
N LYS A 32 0.67 -2.20 -15.48
CA LYS A 32 -0.70 -1.64 -15.53
C LYS A 32 -1.73 -2.54 -14.83
N PRO A 33 -1.50 -2.91 -13.55
CA PRO A 33 -2.38 -3.83 -12.86
C PRO A 33 -3.75 -3.20 -12.58
N LEU A 34 -4.83 -3.93 -12.84
CA LEU A 34 -6.17 -3.52 -12.36
C LEU A 34 -6.30 -3.70 -10.84
N TYR A 35 -5.62 -4.70 -10.28
CA TYR A 35 -5.72 -5.08 -8.87
C TYR A 35 -4.35 -5.13 -8.20
N VAL A 36 -4.25 -4.52 -7.03
CA VAL A 36 -3.03 -4.50 -6.21
C VAL A 36 -3.34 -5.08 -4.83
N VAL A 37 -2.47 -5.97 -4.35
CA VAL A 37 -2.48 -6.43 -2.95
C VAL A 37 -1.19 -6.02 -2.26
N GLY A 38 -1.30 -5.24 -1.18
CA GLY A 38 -0.21 -4.87 -0.29
C GLY A 38 -0.25 -5.70 0.98
N ASN A 39 0.70 -6.61 1.17
CA ASN A 39 0.83 -7.36 2.40
C ASN A 39 1.80 -6.64 3.35
N ALA A 40 1.24 -5.99 4.37
CA ALA A 40 1.91 -5.22 5.40
C ALA A 40 1.94 -5.93 6.77
N VAL A 41 1.55 -7.21 6.85
CA VAL A 41 1.50 -7.98 8.12
C VAL A 41 2.82 -7.97 8.89
N ASN A 42 3.94 -7.98 8.16
CA ASN A 42 5.27 -7.96 8.75
C ASN A 42 5.94 -6.58 8.64
N MET A 43 5.18 -5.52 8.39
CA MET A 43 5.73 -4.17 8.35
C MET A 43 5.98 -3.68 9.78
N ALA A 44 7.23 -3.39 10.09
CA ALA A 44 7.67 -2.90 11.40
C ALA A 44 8.34 -1.51 11.28
N TYR A 45 8.21 -0.86 10.13
CA TYR A 45 8.70 0.49 9.89
C TYR A 45 7.65 1.52 10.31
N GLY A 46 8.06 2.47 11.16
CA GLY A 46 7.21 3.59 11.57
C GLY A 46 7.15 4.65 10.48
N ILE A 47 6.03 4.73 9.75
CA ILE A 47 5.82 5.76 8.73
C ILE A 47 5.42 7.06 9.43
N THR A 48 6.23 8.11 9.28
CA THR A 48 5.91 9.44 9.82
C THR A 48 4.83 10.13 8.97
N PRO A 49 4.06 11.09 9.52
CA PRO A 49 3.06 11.84 8.74
C PRO A 49 3.60 12.50 7.47
N GLU A 50 4.82 13.04 7.52
CA GLU A 50 5.48 13.63 6.35
C GLU A 50 5.74 12.59 5.25
N LEU A 51 6.17 11.38 5.63
CA LEU A 51 6.36 10.29 4.67
C LEU A 51 5.04 9.74 4.13
N GLN A 52 3.99 9.75 4.94
CA GLN A 52 2.64 9.37 4.49
C GLN A 52 2.16 10.32 3.39
N GLU A 53 2.29 11.64 3.60
CA GLU A 53 1.93 12.65 2.61
C GLU A 53 2.77 12.51 1.33
N TRP A 54 4.09 12.31 1.47
CA TRP A 54 4.97 12.07 0.33
C TRP A 54 4.56 10.82 -0.45
N HIS A 55 4.28 9.71 0.24
CA HIS A 55 3.87 8.45 -0.37
C HIS A 55 2.63 8.64 -1.23
N ASN A 56 1.59 9.27 -0.68
CA ASN A 56 0.31 9.46 -1.36
C ASN A 56 0.48 10.32 -2.61
N ASN A 57 1.18 11.45 -2.48
CA ASN A 57 1.44 12.36 -3.58
C ASN A 57 2.32 11.75 -4.67
N PHE A 58 3.15 10.77 -4.33
CA PHE A 58 4.07 10.16 -5.28
C PHE A 58 3.51 8.92 -5.99
N LEU A 59 2.79 8.06 -5.26
CA LEU A 59 2.32 6.75 -5.74
C LEU A 59 0.91 6.78 -6.32
N PHE A 60 -0.05 7.42 -5.64
CA PHE A 60 -1.46 7.36 -6.05
C PHE A 60 -1.76 8.01 -7.40
N PRO A 61 -1.04 9.06 -7.86
CA PRO A 61 -1.18 9.52 -9.24
C PRO A 61 -0.88 8.42 -10.28
N ALA A 62 0.10 7.54 -10.02
CA ALA A 62 0.38 6.43 -10.93
C ALA A 62 -0.74 5.38 -10.90
N PHE A 63 -1.37 5.15 -9.74
CA PHE A 63 -2.52 4.24 -9.64
C PHE A 63 -3.70 4.79 -10.44
N ARG A 64 -3.94 6.10 -10.35
CA ARG A 64 -4.98 6.80 -11.11
C ARG A 64 -4.72 6.73 -12.63
N ASP A 65 -3.52 7.10 -13.05
CA ASP A 65 -3.15 7.18 -14.48
C ASP A 65 -3.21 5.79 -15.14
N GLU A 66 -2.81 4.75 -14.41
CA GLU A 66 -2.82 3.36 -14.88
C GLU A 66 -4.13 2.61 -14.56
N LYS A 67 -5.14 3.32 -14.05
CA LYS A 67 -6.50 2.81 -13.80
C LYS A 67 -6.54 1.57 -12.90
N VAL A 68 -5.76 1.59 -11.83
CA VAL A 68 -5.92 0.63 -10.74
C VAL A 68 -7.35 0.77 -10.21
N GLU A 69 -8.07 -0.34 -10.06
CA GLU A 69 -9.47 -0.37 -9.64
C GLU A 69 -9.62 -0.72 -8.16
N LYS A 70 -8.80 -1.67 -7.68
CA LYS A 70 -8.88 -2.18 -6.31
C LYS A 70 -7.49 -2.31 -5.67
N LEU A 71 -7.37 -1.82 -4.44
CA LEU A 71 -6.23 -2.00 -3.55
C LEU A 71 -6.67 -2.78 -2.31
N ALA A 72 -6.17 -4.00 -2.14
CA ALA A 72 -6.37 -4.77 -0.93
C ALA A 72 -5.14 -4.68 -0.03
N ILE A 73 -5.32 -4.44 1.26
CA ILE A 73 -4.21 -4.36 2.20
C ILE A 73 -4.37 -5.39 3.28
N VAL A 74 -3.35 -6.25 3.41
CA VAL A 74 -3.29 -7.25 4.47
C VAL A 74 -2.46 -6.67 5.60
N VAL A 75 -3.09 -6.39 6.73
CA VAL A 75 -2.45 -5.82 7.93
C VAL A 75 -2.41 -6.87 9.04
N SER A 76 -1.47 -6.74 9.97
CA SER A 76 -1.49 -7.55 11.19
C SER A 76 -2.64 -7.06 12.10
N GLU A 77 -3.03 -7.86 13.08
CA GLU A 77 -3.98 -7.45 14.12
C GLU A 77 -3.42 -6.36 15.06
N ASP A 78 -2.21 -5.84 14.80
CA ASP A 78 -1.68 -4.68 15.51
C ASP A 78 -2.44 -3.43 15.07
N ILE A 79 -3.33 -2.99 15.97
CA ILE A 79 -4.23 -1.86 15.79
C ILE A 79 -3.46 -0.59 15.42
N PHE A 80 -2.22 -0.39 15.90
CA PHE A 80 -1.45 0.83 15.59
C PHE A 80 -0.98 0.86 14.14
N THR A 81 -0.49 -0.28 13.62
CA THR A 81 -0.11 -0.41 12.21
C THR A 81 -1.34 -0.28 11.31
N GLN A 82 -2.47 -0.84 11.71
CA GLN A 82 -3.73 -0.72 10.98
C GLN A 82 -4.18 0.75 10.87
N VAL A 83 -4.22 1.50 11.98
CA VAL A 83 -4.68 2.90 11.98
C VAL A 83 -3.77 3.80 11.14
N SER A 84 -2.44 3.62 11.20
CA SER A 84 -1.52 4.42 10.37
C SER A 84 -1.70 4.16 8.87
N ILE A 85 -2.03 2.93 8.47
CA ILE A 85 -2.29 2.60 7.06
C ILE A 85 -3.68 3.10 6.64
N GLU A 86 -4.68 2.96 7.51
CA GLU A 86 -6.03 3.48 7.27
C GLU A 86 -5.99 5.00 7.01
N GLN A 87 -5.33 5.75 7.88
CA GLN A 87 -5.12 7.19 7.71
C GLN A 87 -4.33 7.52 6.44
N LEU A 88 -3.29 6.72 6.12
CA LEU A 88 -2.51 6.91 4.91
C LEU A 88 -3.38 6.88 3.65
N ILE A 89 -4.43 6.06 3.59
CA ILE A 89 -5.24 5.93 2.36
C ILE A 89 -6.50 6.79 2.40
N GLU A 90 -7.14 6.93 3.56
CA GLU A 90 -8.35 7.74 3.70
C GLU A 90 -8.12 9.24 3.45
N ASP A 91 -6.88 9.73 3.64
CA ASP A 91 -6.53 11.12 3.34
C ASP A 91 -6.56 11.45 1.83
N GLU A 92 -6.60 10.44 0.93
CA GLU A 92 -6.89 10.67 -0.49
C GLU A 92 -8.42 10.82 -0.71
N LYS A 93 -8.95 12.02 -0.41
CA LYS A 93 -10.38 12.35 -0.50
C LYS A 93 -11.05 12.16 -1.88
N ASP A 94 -10.27 11.90 -2.92
CA ASP A 94 -10.73 11.64 -4.29
C ASP A 94 -10.43 10.20 -4.71
N ALA A 95 -10.49 9.20 -3.82
CA ALA A 95 -10.07 7.82 -4.12
C ALA A 95 -10.66 7.28 -5.45
N PHE A 96 -9.80 7.13 -6.47
CA PHE A 96 -10.14 6.62 -7.81
C PHE A 96 -10.19 5.08 -7.85
N PHE A 97 -9.80 4.44 -6.75
CA PHE A 97 -9.75 3.00 -6.57
C PHE A 97 -10.39 2.62 -5.23
N LEU A 98 -11.00 1.44 -5.18
CA LEU A 98 -11.55 0.90 -3.94
C LEU A 98 -10.43 0.38 -3.06
N THR A 99 -10.44 0.72 -1.78
CA THR A 99 -9.50 0.15 -0.81
C THR A 99 -10.23 -0.66 0.25
N GLN A 100 -9.67 -1.82 0.62
CA GLN A 100 -10.15 -2.61 1.75
C GLN A 100 -9.02 -3.30 2.52
N TYR A 101 -9.22 -3.42 3.83
CA TYR A 101 -8.28 -4.03 4.77
C TYR A 101 -8.70 -5.46 5.13
N PHE A 102 -7.71 -6.33 5.27
CA PHE A 102 -7.91 -7.76 5.55
C PHE A 102 -6.88 -8.27 6.57
N GLY A 103 -7.28 -9.19 7.45
CA GLY A 103 -6.35 -9.90 8.33
C GLY A 103 -5.65 -11.10 7.67
N ARG A 104 -6.08 -11.49 6.46
CA ARG A 104 -5.50 -12.64 5.74
C ARG A 104 -5.50 -12.42 4.23
N GLU A 105 -4.44 -12.91 3.58
CA GLU A 105 -4.24 -12.75 2.14
C GLU A 105 -5.33 -13.43 1.30
N SER A 106 -5.84 -14.59 1.73
CA SER A 106 -6.88 -15.29 0.97
C SER A 106 -8.14 -14.43 0.80
N ALA A 107 -8.59 -13.75 1.86
CA ALA A 107 -9.77 -12.89 1.81
C ALA A 107 -9.54 -11.65 0.94
N ALA A 108 -8.32 -11.09 0.96
CA ALA A 108 -7.95 -10.00 0.07
C ALA A 108 -8.02 -10.43 -1.40
N LEU A 109 -7.49 -11.61 -1.74
CA LEU A 109 -7.53 -12.13 -3.11
C LEU A 109 -8.96 -12.43 -3.57
N ASP A 110 -9.78 -13.03 -2.71
CA ASP A 110 -11.19 -13.31 -3.01
C ASP A 110 -11.96 -12.01 -3.33
N TRP A 111 -11.70 -10.93 -2.59
CA TRP A 111 -12.33 -9.62 -2.84
C TRP A 111 -11.80 -8.92 -4.11
N LEU A 112 -10.51 -9.08 -4.43
CA LEU A 112 -9.95 -8.52 -5.66
C LEU A 112 -10.55 -9.19 -6.90
N LEU A 113 -10.72 -10.52 -6.86
CA LEU A 113 -11.16 -11.34 -7.99
C LEU A 113 -12.67 -11.56 -8.09
N GLY A 114 -13.43 -11.25 -7.03
CA GLY A 114 -14.89 -11.24 -7.01
C GLY A 114 -15.49 -9.97 -7.61
#